data_AF-A0A8S3K9R7-F1
#
_entry.id   AF-A0A8S3K9R7-F1
#
_cell.length_a   1.000
_cell.length_b   1.000
_cell.length_c   1.000
_cell.angle_alpha   90.00
_cell.angle_beta   90.00
_cell.angle_gamma   90.00
#
_symmetry.space_group_name_H-M   'P 1'
#
loop_
_entity.id
_entity.type
_entity.pdbx_description
1 polymer ?
#
loop_
_entity_poly.entity_id
_entity_poly.type
_entity_poly.pdbx_seq_one_letter_code
_entity_poly.pdbx_strand_id
1 'polypeptide(L)'
;MTLDDAHQLHSLEKIPHQPTTKETHIPDLSYSDLNANQKNQLTTLINRYPHVFTEQPGRTHMTKHTIELQSGKQPSNMQPYRLPPSKKAIVDKQLEEMLEAGQIAPSRSP
;
A
#
# COMPACT_ATOMS: atom_id res chain seq x y z
N MET A 1 1.77 -39.42 8.31
CA MET A 1 1.69 -39.61 9.77
C MET A 1 3.00 -39.04 10.30
N THR A 2 3.13 -37.75 10.58
CA THR A 2 2.35 -36.73 11.31
C THR A 2 2.36 -35.42 10.48
N LEU A 3 1.35 -34.55 10.30
CA LEU A 3 0.41 -33.89 11.21
C LEU A 3 1.09 -33.41 12.50
N ASP A 4 1.95 -32.38 12.38
CA ASP A 4 2.16 -31.34 13.39
C ASP A 4 3.31 -30.40 12.99
N ASP A 5 3.01 -29.40 12.16
CA ASP A 5 3.78 -28.15 12.13
C ASP A 5 2.86 -26.98 11.72
N ALA A 6 1.63 -27.01 12.25
CA ALA A 6 0.62 -25.97 12.08
C ALA A 6 0.61 -25.02 13.28
N HIS A 7 1.76 -24.59 13.80
CA HIS A 7 1.81 -23.60 14.87
C HIS A 7 2.98 -22.63 14.74
N GLN A 8 2.92 -21.75 13.74
CA GLN A 8 3.38 -20.36 13.94
C GLN A 8 2.62 -19.35 13.06
N LEU A 9 1.28 -19.38 13.13
CA LEU A 9 0.45 -18.23 12.74
C LEU A 9 0.09 -17.41 13.98
N HIS A 10 1.11 -17.03 14.76
CA HIS A 10 0.96 -16.01 15.80
C HIS A 10 1.24 -14.64 15.18
N SER A 11 0.31 -13.71 15.42
CA SER A 11 0.45 -12.26 15.23
C SER A 11 0.20 -11.70 13.82
N LEU A 12 -1.00 -11.93 13.27
CA LEU A 12 -1.65 -10.94 12.39
C LEU A 12 -2.82 -10.24 13.11
N GLU A 13 -2.78 -10.18 14.45
CA GLU A 13 -3.63 -9.24 15.17
C GLU A 13 -3.08 -7.84 14.95
N LYS A 14 -3.90 -7.03 14.26
CA LYS A 14 -3.83 -5.57 14.18
C LYS A 14 -2.63 -5.03 13.40
N ILE A 15 -2.66 -5.18 12.08
CA ILE A 15 -2.28 -4.01 11.26
C ILE A 15 -3.49 -3.08 11.34
N PRO A 16 -3.41 -1.93 12.02
CA PRO A 16 -4.47 -0.93 11.94
C PRO A 16 -4.58 -0.53 10.46
N HIS A 17 -5.65 -0.99 9.81
CA HIS A 17 -6.03 -0.47 8.51
C HIS A 17 -6.67 0.88 8.81
N GLN A 18 -5.88 1.95 8.73
CA GLN A 18 -6.48 3.26 8.59
C GLN A 18 -7.36 3.20 7.33
N PRO A 19 -8.63 3.62 7.39
CA PRO A 19 -9.39 3.83 6.18
C PRO A 19 -8.54 4.74 5.28
N THR A 20 -8.39 4.36 4.01
CA THR A 20 -7.73 5.15 2.96
C THR A 20 -8.62 6.35 2.64
N THR A 21 -8.78 7.24 3.62
CA THR A 21 -9.53 8.48 3.47
C THR A 21 -8.78 9.36 2.48
N LYS A 22 -9.49 9.83 1.46
CA LYS A 22 -9.00 10.64 0.33
C LYS A 22 -8.66 12.08 0.76
N GLU A 23 -7.94 12.26 1.86
CA GLU A 23 -7.69 13.58 2.44
C GLU A 23 -6.23 13.97 2.25
N THR A 24 -6.02 15.08 1.54
CA THR A 24 -4.78 15.87 1.62
C THR A 24 -4.59 16.30 3.08
N HIS A 25 -3.63 15.70 3.77
CA HIS A 25 -3.34 16.03 5.16
C HIS A 25 -2.47 17.29 5.19
N ILE A 26 -3.10 18.46 5.23
CA ILE A 26 -2.41 19.72 5.48
C ILE A 26 -1.91 19.67 6.93
N PRO A 27 -0.58 19.70 7.18
CA PRO A 27 -0.06 19.59 8.53
C PRO A 27 -0.50 20.80 9.37
N ASP A 28 -1.03 20.52 10.56
CA ASP A 28 -1.36 21.55 11.53
C ASP A 28 -0.08 22.13 12.14
N LEU A 29 0.10 23.44 12.01
CA LEU A 29 1.26 24.17 12.50
C LEU A 29 1.02 24.80 13.89
N SER A 30 -0.12 24.54 14.52
CA SER A 30 -0.49 25.08 15.84
C SER A 30 0.54 24.73 16.93
N TYR A 31 1.03 23.49 16.93
CA TYR A 31 2.02 22.95 17.89
C TYR A 31 3.49 23.18 17.50
N SER A 32 3.77 23.94 16.44
CA SER A 32 5.15 24.15 15.99
C SER A 32 5.84 25.33 16.70
N ASP A 33 7.12 25.17 17.01
CA ASP A 33 8.01 26.22 17.57
C ASP A 33 8.41 27.30 16.56
N LEU A 34 7.71 27.38 15.42
CA LEU A 34 8.01 28.31 14.34
C LEU A 34 7.48 29.71 14.67
N ASN A 35 8.25 30.74 14.29
CA ASN A 35 7.76 32.11 14.34
C ASN A 35 6.75 32.39 13.21
N ALA A 36 6.04 33.53 13.28
CA ALA A 36 5.00 33.89 12.32
C ALA A 36 5.49 33.92 10.86
N ASN A 37 6.70 34.41 10.62
CA ASN A 37 7.27 34.46 9.27
C ASN A 37 7.55 33.05 8.73
N GLN A 38 8.13 32.18 9.56
CA GLN A 38 8.39 30.78 9.21
C GLN A 38 7.09 30.00 8.95
N LYS A 39 6.05 30.21 9.77
CA LYS A 39 4.73 29.62 9.55
C LYS A 39 4.18 30.03 8.18
N ASN A 40 4.22 31.33 7.85
CA ASN A 40 3.76 31.83 6.56
C ASN A 40 4.54 31.22 5.37
N GLN A 41 5.86 31.12 5.48
CA GLN A 41 6.70 30.50 4.45
C GLN A 41 6.35 29.02 4.24
N LEU A 42 6.20 28.26 5.33
CA LEU A 42 5.87 26.83 5.27
C LEU A 42 4.46 26.60 4.73
N THR A 43 3.46 27.35 5.20
CA THR A 43 2.09 27.28 4.68
C THR A 43 2.04 27.59 3.18
N THR A 44 2.84 28.56 2.72
CA THR A 44 2.94 28.86 1.29
C THR A 44 3.49 27.67 0.49
N LEU A 45 4.52 26.97 1.00
CA LEU A 45 5.08 25.79 0.35
C LEU A 45 4.11 24.62 0.32
N ILE A 46 3.41 24.35 1.42
CA ILE A 46 2.40 23.28 1.51
C ILE A 46 1.29 23.53 0.48
N ASN A 47 0.78 24.76 0.43
CA ASN A 47 -0.26 25.14 -0.51
C ASN A 47 0.22 25.14 -1.97
N ARG A 48 1.52 25.35 -2.21
CA ARG A 48 2.13 25.29 -3.53
C ARG A 48 2.28 23.85 -4.03
N TYR A 49 2.57 22.91 -3.14
CA TYR A 49 2.83 21.50 -3.46
C TYR A 49 1.92 20.54 -2.68
N PRO A 50 0.58 20.66 -2.80
CA PRO A 50 -0.35 19.84 -2.03
C PRO A 50 -0.23 18.34 -2.36
N HIS A 51 0.20 18.01 -3.59
CA HIS A 51 0.41 16.64 -4.05
C HIS A 51 1.62 15.93 -3.41
N VAL A 52 2.50 16.66 -2.72
CA VAL A 52 3.63 16.05 -1.98
C VAL A 52 3.15 15.51 -0.63
N PHE A 53 2.10 16.10 -0.07
CA PHE A 53 1.53 15.74 1.23
C PHE A 53 0.30 14.83 1.04
N THR A 54 0.49 13.76 0.29
CA THR A 54 -0.56 12.75 0.05
C THR A 54 -0.11 11.40 0.58
N GLU A 55 -1.02 10.69 1.25
CA GLU A 55 -0.79 9.29 1.68
C GLU A 55 -0.75 8.31 0.49
N GLN A 56 -1.21 8.77 -0.69
CA GLN A 56 -1.22 7.95 -1.90
C GLN A 56 0.15 7.98 -2.57
N PRO A 57 0.77 6.81 -2.84
CA PRO A 57 2.04 6.76 -3.55
C PRO A 57 1.86 7.27 -4.99
N GLY A 58 2.82 8.08 -5.45
CA GLY A 58 2.87 8.53 -6.84
C GLY A 58 3.36 7.43 -7.81
N ARG A 59 3.21 7.68 -9.11
CA ARG A 59 3.74 6.82 -10.18
C ARG A 59 4.82 7.56 -10.96
N THR A 60 5.99 6.92 -11.10
CA THR A 60 7.08 7.42 -11.96
C THR A 60 7.18 6.64 -13.26
N HIS A 61 7.56 7.32 -14.34
CA HIS A 61 7.85 6.73 -15.65
C HIS A 61 9.35 6.75 -15.97
N MET A 62 10.19 7.18 -15.02
CA MET A 62 11.64 7.35 -15.24
C MET A 62 12.38 6.03 -15.42
N THR A 63 11.87 4.92 -14.89
CA THR A 63 12.49 3.60 -15.02
C THR A 63 11.45 2.49 -15.11
N LYS A 64 11.85 1.38 -15.70
CA LYS A 64 11.11 0.11 -15.69
C LYS A 64 12.07 -0.96 -15.18
N HIS A 65 11.66 -1.70 -14.17
CA HIS A 65 12.47 -2.77 -13.61
C HIS A 65 12.27 -4.05 -14.43
N THR A 66 13.38 -4.71 -14.75
CA THR A 66 13.41 -6.05 -15.32
C THR A 66 13.88 -7.02 -14.24
N ILE A 67 13.16 -8.11 -14.02
CA ILE A 67 13.54 -9.17 -13.09
C ILE A 67 14.25 -10.26 -13.89
N GLU A 68 15.54 -10.45 -13.64
CA GLU A 68 16.33 -11.50 -14.28
C GLU A 68 16.09 -12.84 -13.58
N LEU A 69 15.77 -13.87 -14.36
CA LEU A 69 15.57 -15.23 -13.85
C LEU A 69 16.84 -16.06 -14.01
N GLN A 70 17.04 -17.01 -13.10
CA GLN A 70 18.09 -18.01 -13.24
C GLN A 70 17.83 -18.92 -14.46
N SER A 71 18.89 -19.40 -15.08
CA SER A 71 18.79 -20.31 -16.23
C SER A 71 17.98 -21.57 -15.91
N GLY A 72 17.13 -21.99 -16.83
CA GLY A 72 16.29 -23.20 -16.71
C GLY A 72 15.05 -23.06 -15.82
N LYS A 73 14.76 -21.88 -15.25
CA LYS A 73 13.54 -21.67 -14.46
C LYS A 73 12.30 -21.52 -15.35
N GLN A 74 11.21 -22.16 -14.93
CA GLN A 74 9.90 -22.12 -15.57
C GLN A 74 8.86 -21.45 -14.66
N PRO A 75 7.80 -20.84 -15.20
CA PRO A 75 6.71 -20.30 -14.40
C PRO A 75 6.10 -21.36 -13.47
N SER A 76 5.81 -20.97 -12.23
CA SER A 76 5.10 -21.82 -11.27
C SER A 76 3.65 -21.37 -11.13
N ASN A 77 2.72 -22.26 -11.47
CA ASN A 77 1.29 -22.04 -11.28
C ASN A 77 0.80 -22.90 -10.12
N MET A 78 0.50 -22.26 -8.99
CA MET A 78 0.01 -22.92 -7.80
C MET A 78 -1.45 -22.52 -7.54
N GLN A 79 -2.24 -23.49 -7.09
CA GLN A 79 -3.63 -23.24 -6.72
C GLN A 79 -3.72 -22.23 -5.56
N PRO A 80 -4.58 -21.20 -5.66
CA PRO A 80 -4.81 -20.29 -4.55
C PRO A 80 -5.30 -21.02 -3.29
N TYR A 81 -4.82 -20.59 -2.12
CA TYR A 81 -5.24 -21.19 -0.85
C TYR A 81 -6.69 -20.82 -0.51
N ARG A 82 -7.39 -21.72 0.20
CA ARG A 82 -8.77 -21.48 0.63
C ARG A 82 -8.82 -20.50 1.79
N LEU A 83 -9.56 -19.42 1.63
CA LEU A 83 -9.79 -18.43 2.68
C LEU A 83 -11.14 -18.64 3.37
N PRO A 84 -11.22 -18.52 4.72
CA PRO A 84 -12.49 -18.40 5.42
C PRO A 84 -13.29 -17.19 4.92
N PRO A 85 -14.64 -17.21 5.00
CA PRO A 85 -15.49 -16.15 4.46
C PRO A 85 -15.16 -14.74 4.99
N SER A 86 -14.85 -14.62 6.29
CA SER A 86 -14.50 -13.34 6.91
C SER A 86 -13.21 -12.74 6.34
N LYS A 87 -12.20 -13.56 6.09
CA LYS A 87 -10.93 -13.11 5.50
C LYS A 87 -11.08 -12.80 4.02
N LYS A 88 -11.88 -13.59 3.30
CA LYS A 88 -12.15 -13.37 1.89
C LYS A 88 -12.78 -11.98 1.66
N ALA A 89 -13.77 -11.59 2.46
CA ALA A 89 -14.40 -10.28 2.36
C ALA A 89 -13.42 -9.11 2.51
N ILE A 90 -12.44 -9.25 3.41
CA ILE A 90 -11.39 -8.22 3.62
C ILE A 90 -10.46 -8.16 2.39
N VAL A 91 -10.02 -9.32 1.89
CA VAL A 91 -9.17 -9.41 0.70
C VAL A 91 -9.87 -8.81 -0.52
N ASP A 92 -11.14 -9.14 -0.73
CA ASP A 92 -11.94 -8.64 -1.84
C ASP A 92 -12.06 -7.10 -1.79
N LYS A 93 -12.31 -6.52 -0.61
CA LYS A 93 -12.32 -5.06 -0.41
C LYS A 93 -10.97 -4.43 -0.73
N GLN A 94 -9.88 -5.02 -0.25
CA GLN A 94 -8.54 -4.49 -0.50
C GLN A 94 -8.16 -4.55 -1.98
N LEU A 95 -8.54 -5.62 -2.68
CA LEU A 95 -8.32 -5.75 -4.12
C LEU A 95 -9.06 -4.65 -4.89
N GLU A 96 -10.31 -4.34 -4.50
CA GLU A 96 -11.08 -3.24 -5.09
C GLU A 96 -10.38 -1.89 -4.88
N GLU A 97 -9.94 -1.59 -3.66
CA GLU A 97 -9.19 -0.36 -3.36
C GLU A 97 -7.89 -0.25 -4.19
N MET A 98 -7.14 -1.35 -4.33
CA MET A 98 -5.89 -1.38 -5.11
C MET A 98 -6.12 -1.27 -6.63
N LEU A 99 -7.24 -1.82 -7.12
CA LEU A 99 -7.67 -1.68 -8.52
C LEU A 99 -8.08 -0.23 -8.82
N GLU A 100 -8.88 0.38 -7.95
CA GLU A 100 -9.28 1.79 -8.06
C GLU A 100 -8.06 2.72 -8.01
N ALA A 101 -7.08 2.42 -7.14
CA ALA A 101 -5.83 3.15 -7.06
C ALA A 101 -4.88 2.91 -8.26
N GLY A 102 -5.20 1.96 -9.15
CA GLY A 102 -4.38 1.62 -10.31
C GLY A 102 -3.03 0.97 -9.97
N GLN A 103 -2.90 0.39 -8.78
CA GLN A 103 -1.69 -0.28 -8.31
C GLN A 103 -1.55 -1.69 -8.87
N ILE A 104 -2.68 -2.36 -9.12
CA ILE A 104 -2.76 -3.70 -9.73
C ILE A 104 -3.65 -3.67 -10.97
N ALA A 105 -3.53 -4.69 -11.81
CA ALA A 105 -4.37 -4.86 -12.99
C ALA A 105 -4.61 -6.36 -13.27
N PRO A 106 -5.74 -6.72 -13.90
CA PRO A 106 -5.97 -8.07 -14.39
C PRO A 106 -4.87 -8.51 -15.36
N SER A 107 -4.40 -9.75 -15.22
CA SER A 107 -3.42 -10.36 -16.12
C SER A 107 -3.71 -11.84 -16.34
N ARG A 108 -3.11 -12.42 -17.38
CA ARG A 108 -3.19 -13.85 -17.68
C ARG A 108 -1.76 -14.41 -17.70
N SER A 109 -1.31 -14.94 -16.56
CA SER A 109 0.00 -15.61 -16.42
C SER A 109 -0.13 -17.10 -16.71
N PRO A 110 0.88 -17.74 -17.33
CA PRO A 110 0.98 -19.20 -17.41
C PRO A 110 1.12 -19.85 -16.03
#